data_AF-A0A1H1KFX7-F1
#
_entry.id   AF-A0A1H1KFX7-F1
#
_cell.length_a   1.000
_cell.length_b   1.000
_cell.length_c   1.000
_cell.angle_alpha   90.00
_cell.angle_beta   90.00
_cell.angle_gamma   90.00
#
_symmetry.space_group_name_H-M   'P 1'
#
loop_
_entity.id
_entity.type
_entity.pdbx_description
1 polymer ?
#
loop_
_entity_poly.entity_id
_entity_poly.type
_entity_poly.pdbx_seq_one_letter_code
_entity_poly.pdbx_strand_id
1 'polypeptide(L)'
;MIGTSLPLTARFLLGWRHAYGSVTPSALLAFQGGSQAFDISGVPIDRDTFLAEGGLDYALSSFVRLGASYSGQFGQRATANAFKGNLDVSF
;
A
#
# COMPACT_ATOMS: atom_id res chain seq x y z
N MET A 1 18.65 32.87 -13.86
CA MET A 1 18.58 31.41 -13.71
C MET A 1 18.63 31.11 -12.23
N ILE A 2 17.52 30.70 -11.62
CA ILE A 2 17.50 30.31 -10.19
C ILE A 2 16.82 28.94 -10.13
N GLY A 3 17.62 27.88 -10.28
CA GLY A 3 17.17 26.52 -10.01
C GLY A 3 17.31 26.26 -8.53
N THR A 4 16.26 26.51 -7.74
CA THR A 4 16.23 26.16 -6.32
C THR A 4 16.11 24.64 -6.18
N SER A 5 17.21 23.90 -6.32
CA SER A 5 17.26 22.53 -5.82
C SER A 5 17.34 22.60 -4.29
N LEU A 6 16.19 22.71 -3.63
CA LEU A 6 16.12 22.43 -2.21
C LEU A 6 16.63 20.99 -2.03
N PRO A 7 17.48 20.71 -1.04
CA PRO A 7 17.94 19.35 -0.74
C PRO A 7 16.79 18.47 -0.20
N LEU A 8 15.54 18.85 -0.43
CA LEU A 8 14.33 18.20 0.03
C LEU A 8 13.38 18.04 -1.15
N THR A 9 12.99 16.80 -1.42
CA THR A 9 11.94 16.45 -2.37
C THR A 9 10.72 15.99 -1.59
N ALA A 10 9.54 16.51 -1.93
CA ALA A 10 8.28 16.06 -1.36
C ALA A 10 7.46 15.33 -2.42
N ARG A 11 6.80 14.25 -2.02
CA ARG A 11 5.94 13.43 -2.89
C ARG A 11 4.61 13.21 -2.20
N PHE A 12 3.52 13.34 -2.96
CA PHE A 12 2.17 13.05 -2.49
C PHE A 12 1.42 12.30 -3.58
N LEU A 13 0.63 11.31 -3.18
CA LEU A 13 -0.21 10.54 -4.08
C LEU A 13 -1.56 10.32 -3.43
N LEU A 14 -2.62 10.59 -4.18
CA LEU A 14 -3.99 10.28 -3.81
C LEU A 14 -4.59 9.36 -4.88
N GLY A 15 -5.34 8.35 -4.47
CA GLY A 15 -5.89 7.35 -5.38
C GLY A 15 -7.17 6.72 -4.89
N TRP A 16 -7.84 6.02 -5.80
CA TRP A 16 -9.03 5.21 -5.51
C TRP A 16 -8.91 3.86 -6.19
N ARG A 17 -9.26 2.80 -5.47
CA ARG A 17 -9.31 1.43 -5.99
C ARG A 17 -10.74 0.91 -5.87
N HIS A 18 -11.27 0.42 -6.99
CA HIS A 18 -12.55 -0.28 -7.05
C HIS A 18 -12.34 -1.75 -7.39
N ALA A 19 -12.90 -2.67 -6.61
CA ALA A 19 -12.89 -4.11 -6.86
C ALA A 19 -14.17 -4.53 -7.60
N TYR A 20 -13.99 -5.13 -8.77
CA TYR A 20 -15.09 -5.59 -9.62
C TYR A 20 -15.47 -7.05 -9.31
N GLY A 21 -16.71 -7.44 -9.65
CA GLY A 21 -17.20 -8.81 -9.42
C GLY A 21 -17.59 -9.10 -7.96
N SER A 22 -17.59 -10.38 -7.58
CA SER A 22 -17.84 -10.79 -6.19
C SER A 22 -16.66 -10.38 -5.32
N VAL A 23 -16.92 -9.59 -4.29
CA VAL A 23 -15.91 -9.20 -3.29
C VAL A 23 -15.89 -10.15 -2.09
N THR A 24 -16.77 -11.15 -2.08
CA THR A 24 -16.76 -12.22 -1.09
C THR A 24 -15.89 -13.35 -1.62
N PRO A 25 -14.68 -13.57 -1.05
CA PRO A 25 -13.88 -14.72 -1.44
C PRO A 25 -14.59 -15.99 -0.98
N SER A 26 -14.67 -17.00 -1.84
CA SER A 26 -15.12 -18.35 -1.47
C SER A 26 -14.03 -19.37 -1.77
N ALA A 27 -13.94 -20.41 -0.95
CA ALA A 27 -12.95 -21.47 -1.07
C ALA A 27 -13.62 -22.82 -0.84
N LEU A 28 -13.56 -23.69 -1.86
CA LEU A 28 -13.93 -25.10 -1.75
C LEU A 28 -12.76 -25.86 -1.12
N LEU A 29 -13.02 -26.46 0.03
CA LEU A 29 -12.05 -27.21 0.82
C LEU A 29 -12.53 -28.65 0.99
N ALA A 30 -11.59 -29.57 1.14
CA ALA A 30 -11.86 -30.96 1.45
C ALA A 30 -10.78 -31.49 2.40
N PHE A 31 -11.15 -32.39 3.31
CA PHE A 31 -10.17 -33.10 4.12
C PHE A 31 -9.41 -34.10 3.26
N GLN A 32 -8.10 -34.26 3.52
CA GLN A 32 -7.31 -35.29 2.83
C GLN A 32 -7.87 -36.68 3.16
N GLY A 33 -8.30 -37.41 2.13
CA GLY A 33 -8.97 -38.71 2.24
C GLY A 33 -10.49 -38.66 2.45
N GLY A 34 -11.10 -37.47 2.51
CA GLY A 34 -12.55 -37.29 2.60
C GLY A 34 -13.24 -37.25 1.22
N SER A 35 -14.49 -37.72 1.14
CA SER A 35 -15.24 -37.81 -0.13
C SER A 35 -16.11 -36.59 -0.46
N GLN A 36 -16.31 -35.66 0.49
CA GLN A 36 -17.11 -34.45 0.29
C GLN A 36 -16.29 -33.18 0.50
N ALA A 37 -16.35 -32.30 -0.51
CA ALA A 37 -15.89 -30.94 -0.39
C ALA A 37 -16.97 -30.06 0.27
N PHE A 38 -16.53 -28.98 0.91
CA PHE A 38 -17.39 -27.98 1.54
C PHE A 38 -16.91 -26.57 1.14
N ASP A 39 -17.85 -25.66 0.98
CA ASP A 39 -17.56 -24.27 0.62
C ASP A 39 -17.44 -23.40 1.87
N ILE A 40 -16.42 -22.55 1.91
CA ILE A 40 -16.21 -21.54 2.93
C ILE A 40 -16.24 -20.17 2.27
N SER A 41 -17.19 -19.33 2.68
CA SER A 41 -17.17 -17.91 2.38
C SER A 41 -16.28 -17.18 3.38
N GLY A 42 -15.29 -16.44 2.88
CA GLY A 42 -14.42 -15.58 3.67
C GLY A 42 -15.01 -14.19 3.91
N VAL A 43 -14.27 -13.36 4.65
CA VAL A 43 -14.67 -11.96 4.91
C VAL A 43 -14.59 -11.16 3.61
N PRO A 44 -15.67 -10.52 3.17
CA PRO A 44 -15.66 -9.83 1.90
C PRO A 44 -14.75 -8.59 1.94
N ILE A 45 -13.91 -8.44 0.91
CA ILE A 45 -12.99 -7.31 0.76
C ILE A 45 -13.76 -6.02 0.48
N ASP A 46 -13.12 -4.88 0.73
CA ASP A 46 -13.72 -3.59 0.41
C ASP A 46 -13.83 -3.40 -1.10
N ARG A 47 -15.06 -3.15 -1.56
CA ARG A 47 -15.33 -2.85 -2.97
C ARG A 47 -14.64 -1.56 -3.40
N ASP A 48 -14.52 -0.61 -2.48
CA ASP A 48 -14.05 0.73 -2.73
C ASP A 48 -13.04 1.09 -1.65
N THR A 49 -11.86 1.54 -2.05
CA THR A 49 -10.77 1.92 -1.13
C THR A 49 -10.14 3.22 -1.59
N PHE A 50 -10.09 4.20 -0.69
CA PHE A 50 -9.31 5.42 -0.87
C PHE A 50 -7.86 5.18 -0.45
N LEU A 51 -6.91 5.70 -1.22
CA LEU A 51 -5.48 5.61 -0.95
C LEU A 51 -4.88 7.01 -0.82
N ALA A 52 -4.04 7.20 0.19
CA ALA A 52 -3.27 8.42 0.38
C ALA A 52 -1.83 8.08 0.78
N GLU A 53 -0.86 8.68 0.10
CA GLU A 53 0.56 8.56 0.40
C GLU A 53 1.20 9.94 0.46
N GLY A 54 2.10 10.12 1.42
CA GLY A 54 2.96 11.28 1.55
C GLY A 54 4.38 10.85 1.86
N GLY A 55 5.37 11.51 1.26
CA GLY A 55 6.77 11.21 1.46
C GLY A 55 7.67 12.42 1.32
N LEU A 56 8.80 12.35 1.99
CA LEU A 56 9.85 13.36 1.99
C LEU A 56 11.20 12.65 1.82
N ASP A 57 12.03 13.16 0.91
CA ASP A 57 13.38 12.69 0.66
C ASP A 57 14.36 13.85 0.81
N TYR A 58 15.30 13.73 1.73
CA TYR A 58 16.34 14.71 2.01
C TYR A 58 17.70 14.25 1.49
N ALA A 59 18.31 15.04 0.62
CA ALA A 59 19.66 14.84 0.12
C ALA A 59 20.68 15.37 1.15
N LEU A 60 21.29 14.43 1.88
CA LEU A 60 22.37 14.71 2.83
C LEU A 60 23.67 15.07 2.09
N SER A 61 23.91 14.42 0.95
CA SER A 61 25.02 14.70 0.04
C SER A 61 24.63 14.36 -1.41
N SER A 62 25.57 14.50 -2.36
CA SER A 62 25.36 14.04 -3.75
C SER A 62 25.19 12.53 -3.88
N PHE A 63 25.53 11.76 -2.84
CA PHE A 63 25.53 10.30 -2.86
C PHE A 63 24.73 9.67 -1.70
N VAL A 64 24.17 10.46 -0.77
CA VAL A 64 23.34 9.98 0.34
C VAL A 64 21.99 10.70 0.38
N ARG A 65 20.89 9.93 0.43
CA ARG A 65 19.53 10.42 0.67
C ARG A 65 18.87 9.72 1.83
N LEU A 66 18.15 10.48 2.66
CA LEU A 66 17.30 9.99 3.73
C LEU A 66 15.84 10.23 3.37
N GLY A 67 15.05 9.16 3.28
CA GLY A 67 13.63 9.21 2.95
C GLY A 67 12.74 8.79 4.12
N ALA A 68 11.56 9.38 4.17
CA ALA A 68 10.46 8.97 5.04
C ALA A 68 9.14 9.05 4.27
N SER A 69 8.25 8.08 4.47
CA SER A 69 6.95 8.04 3.82
C SER A 69 5.88 7.42 4.71
N TYR A 70 4.65 7.86 4.49
CA TYR A 70 3.45 7.35 5.10
C TYR A 70 2.46 6.99 4.01
N SER A 71 1.83 5.82 4.14
CA SER A 71 0.75 5.36 3.25
C SER A 71 -0.46 4.93 4.07
N GLY A 72 -1.64 5.29 3.59
CA GLY A 72 -2.92 4.95 4.17
C GLY A 72 -3.87 4.40 3.11
N GLN A 73 -4.59 3.34 3.45
CA GLN A 73 -5.67 2.76 2.67
C GLN A 73 -6.92 2.70 3.54
N PHE A 74 -8.01 3.30 3.05
CA PHE A 74 -9.25 3.46 3.79
C PHE A 74 -10.40 2.87 2.98
N GLY A 75 -10.86 1.68 3.38
CA GLY A 75 -12.08 1.05 2.89
C GLY A 75 -13.18 1.06 3.95
N GLN A 76 -14.37 0.57 3.60
CA GLN A 76 -15.50 0.53 4.53
C GLN A 76 -15.31 -0.46 5.69
N ARG A 77 -14.57 -1.54 5.47
CA ARG A 77 -14.39 -2.66 6.41
C ARG A 77 -12.98 -2.76 6.94
N ALA A 78 -11.99 -2.36 6.14
CA ALA A 78 -10.59 -2.42 6.49
C ALA A 78 -9.91 -1.08 6.27
N THR A 79 -9.02 -0.75 7.19
CA THR A 79 -8.09 0.37 7.07
C THR A 79 -6.69 -0.15 7.35
N ALA A 80 -5.73 0.25 6.53
CA ALA A 80 -4.33 -0.10 6.70
C ALA A 80 -3.48 1.16 6.61
N ASN A 81 -2.53 1.32 7.54
CA ASN A 81 -1.61 2.43 7.58
C ASN A 81 -0.20 1.90 7.73
N ALA A 82 0.76 2.46 6.99
CA ALA A 82 2.15 2.06 7.07
C ALA A 82 3.06 3.28 7.02
N PHE A 83 4.07 3.27 7.88
CA PHE A 83 5.16 4.24 7.89
C PHE A 83 6.46 3.53 7.48
N LYS A 84 7.26 4.19 6.65
CA LYS A 84 8.54 3.67 6.16
C LYS A 84 9.60 4.76 6.20
N GLY A 85 10.80 4.41 6.65
CA GLY A 85 12.02 5.19 6.47
C GLY A 85 13.04 4.43 5.62
N ASN A 86 13.87 5.15 4.86
CA ASN A 86 14.93 4.59 4.03
C ASN A 86 16.17 5.49 4.02
N LEU A 87 17.35 4.89 3.85
CA LEU A 87 18.62 5.56 3.63
C LEU A 87 19.25 4.98 2.38
N ASP A 88 19.41 5.80 1.35
CA ASP A 88 19.95 5.42 0.05
C ASP A 88 21.36 5.96 -0.10
N VAL A 89 22.32 5.08 -0.41
CA VAL A 89 23.73 5.42 -0.61
C VAL A 89 24.17 4.95 -2.00
N SER A 90 24.77 5.84 -2.77
CA SER A 90 25.33 5.57 -4.11
C SER A 90 26.86 5.61 -4.05
N PHE A 91 27.54 4.73 -4.80
CA PHE A 91 29.00 4.59 -4.85
C PHE A 91 29.55 4.94 -6.22
#